data_AF-A0A8S4QKI9-F1
#
_entry.id   AF-A0A8S4QKI9-F1
#
_cell.length_a   1.000
_cell.length_b   1.000
_cell.length_c   1.000
_cell.angle_alpha   90.00
_cell.angle_beta   90.00
_cell.angle_gamma   90.00
#
_symmetry.space_group_name_H-M   'P 1'
#
loop_
_entity.id
_entity.type
_entity.pdbx_description
1 polymer ?
#
loop_
_entity_poly.entity_id
_entity_poly.type
_entity_poly.pdbx_seq_one_letter_code
_entity_poly.pdbx_strand_id
1 'polypeptide(L)'
;MPQEASIVISAISCVCNKTLLFYTDDSEYGFDDQDVTRLDNYGHVLLHGKGYDRWFDKSFNLCFSTDGSVGFNTEHTWADAPVMGHLWEYVI
;
A
#
# COMPACT_ATOMS: atom_id res chain seq x y z
N MET A 1 -8.74 -32.53 -2.48
CA MET A 1 -10.01 -31.82 -2.20
C MET A 1 -10.08 -31.18 -0.81
N PRO A 2 -10.14 -31.87 0.37
CA PRO A 2 -10.29 -31.17 1.66
C PRO A 2 -9.00 -30.45 2.12
N GLN A 3 -7.86 -31.05 1.81
CA GLN A 3 -6.54 -30.54 2.23
C GLN A 3 -6.13 -29.28 1.44
N GLU A 4 -6.46 -29.22 0.15
CA GLU A 4 -6.21 -28.04 -0.70
C GLU A 4 -7.05 -26.84 -0.25
N ALA A 5 -8.33 -27.04 0.05
CA ALA A 5 -9.19 -25.99 0.58
C ALA A 5 -8.69 -25.46 1.94
N SER A 6 -8.20 -26.34 2.81
CA SER A 6 -7.62 -25.96 4.11
C SER A 6 -6.36 -25.09 3.94
N ILE A 7 -5.49 -25.43 2.99
CA ILE A 7 -4.28 -24.64 2.68
C ILE A 7 -4.65 -23.25 2.18
N VAL A 8 -5.63 -23.14 1.27
CA VAL A 8 -6.07 -21.83 0.73
C VAL A 8 -6.67 -20.95 1.83
N ILE A 9 -7.55 -21.51 2.67
CA ILE A 9 -8.16 -20.76 3.79
C ILE A 9 -7.08 -20.30 4.78
N SER A 10 -6.11 -21.17 5.08
CA SER A 10 -4.99 -20.84 5.98
C SER A 10 -4.13 -19.71 5.40
N ALA A 11 -3.85 -19.73 4.10
CA ALA A 11 -3.08 -18.68 3.43
C ALA A 11 -3.81 -17.33 3.44
N ILE A 12 -5.10 -17.30 3.10
CA ILE A 12 -5.92 -16.08 3.17
C ILE A 12 -5.96 -15.57 4.61
N SER A 13 -6.20 -16.44 5.59
CA SER A 13 -6.19 -16.07 7.00
C SER A 13 -4.85 -15.49 7.46
N CYS A 14 -3.73 -16.05 6.98
CA CYS A 14 -2.40 -15.54 7.26
C CYS A 14 -2.23 -14.10 6.74
N VAL A 15 -2.64 -13.84 5.50
CA VAL A 15 -2.62 -12.50 4.92
C VAL A 15 -3.54 -11.59 5.70
N CYS A 16 -4.82 -11.93 5.86
CA CYS A 16 -5.84 -11.13 6.56
C CYS A 16 -5.46 -10.78 8.01
N ASN A 17 -4.75 -11.64 8.73
CA ASN A 17 -4.31 -11.38 10.11
C ASN A 17 -3.01 -10.56 10.25
N LYS A 18 -2.35 -10.17 9.15
CA LYS A 18 -1.23 -9.20 9.23
C LYS A 18 -1.74 -7.78 9.45
N THR A 19 -1.00 -7.01 10.26
CA THR A 19 -1.28 -5.58 10.54
C THR A 19 -1.25 -4.71 9.29
N LEU A 20 -0.28 -4.94 8.41
CA LEU A 20 -0.09 -4.20 7.16
C LEU A 20 0.63 -5.09 6.16
N LEU A 21 0.66 -4.67 4.90
CA LEU A 21 1.46 -5.29 3.85
C LEU A 21 2.44 -4.29 3.24
N PHE A 22 3.56 -4.82 2.78
CA PHE A 22 4.63 -4.08 2.13
C PHE A 22 4.67 -4.44 0.64
N TYR A 23 4.81 -3.44 -0.21
CA TYR A 23 4.92 -3.57 -1.65
C TYR A 23 6.14 -2.82 -2.15
N THR A 24 6.95 -3.51 -2.95
CA THR A 24 8.06 -2.89 -3.68
C THR A 24 7.62 -2.79 -5.13
N ASP A 25 7.45 -1.57 -5.62
CA ASP A 25 7.08 -1.29 -7.00
C ASP A 25 8.34 -1.29 -7.87
N ASP A 26 8.18 -1.69 -9.14
CA ASP A 26 9.27 -1.72 -10.13
C ASP A 26 9.50 -0.38 -10.84
N SER A 27 8.75 0.66 -10.46
CA SER A 27 8.76 1.97 -11.13
C SER A 27 9.20 3.09 -10.20
N GLU A 28 9.96 4.03 -10.75
CA GLU A 28 10.36 5.27 -10.09
C GLU A 28 9.19 6.25 -10.02
N TYR A 29 8.88 6.74 -8.83
CA TYR A 29 7.90 7.80 -8.60
C TYR A 29 8.30 8.57 -7.35
N GLY A 30 8.06 9.87 -7.35
CA GLY A 30 8.43 10.73 -6.24
C GLY A 30 8.09 12.18 -6.53
N PHE A 31 8.39 13.06 -5.57
CA PHE A 31 8.16 14.48 -5.71
C PHE A 31 9.39 15.19 -6.30
N ASP A 32 9.17 16.10 -7.24
CA ASP A 32 10.19 16.99 -7.81
C ASP A 32 9.60 18.39 -7.98
N ASP A 33 10.29 19.41 -7.46
CA ASP A 33 9.87 20.81 -7.55
C ASP A 33 9.90 21.35 -8.99
N GLN A 34 10.71 20.74 -9.87
CA GLN A 34 10.83 21.18 -11.27
C GLN A 34 9.77 20.54 -12.18
N ASP A 35 9.17 19.44 -11.76
CA ASP A 35 8.19 18.68 -12.55
C ASP A 35 7.02 18.21 -11.70
N VAL A 36 5.97 19.03 -11.68
CA VAL A 36 4.72 18.76 -10.95
C VAL A 36 4.02 17.49 -11.45
N THR A 37 4.24 17.07 -12.70
CA THR A 37 3.58 15.86 -13.23
C THR A 37 4.03 14.59 -12.52
N ARG A 38 5.22 14.61 -11.89
CA ARG A 38 5.70 13.51 -11.05
C ARG A 38 4.85 13.31 -9.80
N LEU A 39 4.32 14.39 -9.23
CA LEU A 39 3.41 14.32 -8.08
C LEU A 39 2.06 13.71 -8.48
N ASP A 40 1.52 14.09 -9.65
CA ASP A 40 0.28 13.50 -10.17
C ASP A 40 0.46 11.99 -10.40
N ASN A 41 1.56 11.58 -11.05
CA ASN A 41 1.90 10.18 -11.24
C ASN A 41 2.07 9.43 -9.91
N TYR A 42 2.73 10.07 -8.95
CA TYR A 42 2.90 9.50 -7.62
C TYR A 42 1.57 9.25 -6.91
N GLY A 43 0.65 10.22 -6.97
CA GLY A 43 -0.72 10.06 -6.49
C GLY A 43 -1.46 8.91 -7.18
N HIS A 44 -1.39 8.82 -8.51
CA HIS A 44 -1.98 7.72 -9.28
C HIS A 44 -1.48 6.34 -8.83
N VAL A 45 -0.16 6.19 -8.66
CA VAL A 45 0.45 4.94 -8.22
C VAL A 45 0.00 4.58 -6.81
N LEU A 46 -0.05 5.54 -5.88
CA LEU A 46 -0.50 5.26 -4.51
C LEU A 46 -1.99 4.94 -4.40
N LEU A 47 -2.82 5.52 -5.27
CA LEU A 47 -4.26 5.29 -5.27
C LEU A 47 -4.63 3.86 -5.71
N HIS A 48 -4.05 3.38 -6.81
CA HIS A 48 -4.47 2.09 -7.39
C HIS A 48 -3.32 1.19 -7.87
N GLY A 49 -2.09 1.69 -8.00
CA GLY A 49 -0.96 0.94 -8.53
C GLY A 49 -1.25 0.32 -9.90
N LYS A 50 -0.84 -0.93 -10.10
CA LYS A 50 -1.11 -1.73 -11.31
C LYS A 50 -2.46 -2.45 -11.27
N GLY A 51 -3.18 -2.41 -10.14
CA GLY A 51 -4.51 -3.00 -9.95
C GLY A 51 -4.52 -4.48 -9.53
N TYR A 52 -3.36 -5.14 -9.53
CA TYR A 52 -3.16 -6.52 -9.05
C TYR A 52 -2.00 -6.64 -8.05
N ASP A 53 -1.33 -5.52 -7.78
CA ASP A 53 -0.14 -5.38 -6.96
C ASP A 53 -0.47 -5.05 -5.51
N ARG A 54 -1.74 -4.83 -5.14
CA ARG A 54 -2.15 -4.32 -3.82
C ARG A 54 -3.34 -5.10 -3.28
N TRP A 55 -3.37 -5.33 -1.97
CA TRP A 55 -4.50 -5.92 -1.26
C TRP A 55 -5.30 -4.82 -0.57
N PHE A 56 -6.34 -4.33 -1.23
CA PHE A 56 -7.10 -3.15 -0.77
C PHE A 56 -7.94 -3.39 0.49
N ASP A 57 -8.27 -4.64 0.83
CA ASP A 57 -8.99 -4.97 2.09
C ASP A 57 -8.06 -4.92 3.33
N LYS A 58 -6.83 -4.46 3.18
CA LYS A 58 -5.93 -4.22 4.31
C LYS A 58 -6.11 -2.83 4.87
N SER A 59 -6.03 -2.72 6.20
CA SER A 59 -6.08 -1.44 6.91
C SER A 59 -5.20 -0.38 6.23
N PHE A 60 -3.94 -0.71 5.97
CA PHE A 60 -3.12 0.06 5.04
C PHE A 60 -2.01 -0.79 4.41
N ASN A 61 -1.51 -0.31 3.29
CA ASN A 61 -0.47 -0.89 2.45
C ASN A 61 0.65 0.13 2.31
N LEU A 62 1.90 -0.27 2.58
CA LEU A 62 3.09 0.57 2.39
C LEU A 62 3.76 0.23 1.06
N CYS A 63 4.05 1.24 0.26
CA CYS A 63 4.55 1.09 -1.10
C CYS A 63 5.86 1.84 -1.28
N PHE A 64 6.87 1.13 -1.78
CA PHE A 64 8.22 1.61 -1.98
C PHE A 64 8.52 1.66 -3.46
N SER A 65 8.96 2.82 -3.93
CA SER A 65 9.55 2.97 -5.24
C SER A 65 11.00 2.47 -5.25
N THR A 66 11.52 2.18 -6.45
CA THR A 66 12.93 1.82 -6.66
C THR A 66 13.90 2.94 -6.31
N ASP A 67 13.46 4.21 -6.35
CA ASP A 67 14.25 5.37 -5.96
C ASP A 67 14.27 5.64 -4.44
N GLY A 68 13.54 4.83 -3.67
CA GLY A 68 13.43 4.95 -2.22
C GLY A 68 12.26 5.84 -1.75
N SER A 69 11.50 6.44 -2.66
CA SER A 69 10.26 7.13 -2.31
C SER A 69 9.26 6.16 -1.70
N VAL A 70 8.56 6.59 -0.65
CA VAL A 70 7.63 5.74 0.10
C VAL A 70 6.30 6.45 0.25
N GLY A 71 5.21 5.72 0.02
CA GLY A 71 3.87 6.19 0.33
C GLY A 71 2.98 5.07 0.82
N PHE A 72 1.72 5.37 1.11
CA PHE A 72 0.78 4.39 1.62
C PHE A 72 -0.59 4.50 0.95
N ASN A 73 -1.28 3.37 0.90
CA ASN A 73 -2.69 3.25 0.52
C ASN A 73 -3.47 2.78 1.75
N THR A 74 -4.53 3.49 2.12
CA THR A 74 -5.33 3.20 3.34
C THR A 74 -6.75 2.86 2.98
N GLU A 75 -7.26 1.79 3.59
CA GLU A 75 -8.67 1.42 3.53
C GLU A 75 -9.48 2.38 4.42
N HIS A 76 -10.53 3.00 3.87
CA HIS A 76 -11.18 4.15 4.52
C HIS A 76 -12.13 3.74 5.66
N THR A 77 -12.64 2.50 5.70
CA THR A 77 -13.73 2.14 6.63
C THR A 77 -13.31 2.15 8.09
N TRP A 78 -12.05 1.88 8.41
CA TRP A 78 -11.59 1.73 9.79
C TRP A 78 -11.03 2.99 10.43
N ALA A 79 -10.62 4.01 9.66
CA ALA A 79 -10.04 5.24 10.18
C ALA A 79 -10.17 6.43 9.23
N ASP A 80 -10.22 7.62 9.82
CA ASP A 80 -10.14 8.89 9.10
C ASP A 80 -8.69 9.30 8.82
N ALA A 81 -8.51 10.22 7.86
CA ALA A 81 -7.20 10.73 7.43
C ALA A 81 -6.26 11.19 8.58
N PRO A 82 -6.71 11.83 9.68
CA PRO A 82 -5.81 12.28 10.75
C PRO A 82 -5.03 11.14 11.44
N VAL A 83 -5.60 9.93 11.51
CA VAL A 83 -4.92 8.77 12.12
C VAL A 83 -3.68 8.42 11.30
N MET A 84 -3.83 8.41 9.98
CA MET A 84 -2.72 8.15 9.06
C MET A 84 -1.73 9.30 8.98
N GLY A 85 -2.21 10.54 9.02
CA GLY A 85 -1.34 11.72 9.09
C GLY A 85 -0.41 11.65 10.29
N HIS A 86 -0.94 11.33 11.47
CA HIS A 86 -0.14 11.22 12.68
C HIS A 86 0.85 10.05 12.64
N LEU A 87 0.44 8.90 12.09
CA LEU A 87 1.35 7.77 11.85
C LEU A 87 2.51 8.18 10.94
N TRP A 88 2.21 8.90 9.86
CA TRP A 88 3.20 9.37 8.90
C TRP A 88 4.18 10.34 9.56
N GLU A 89 3.69 11.36 10.26
CA GLU A 89 4.51 12.32 11.01
C GLU A 89 5.41 11.68 12.07
N TYR A 90 5.01 10.55 12.67
CA TYR A 90 5.83 9.85 13.66
C TYR A 90 7.01 9.09 13.05
N VAL A 91 6.87 8.63 11.80
CA VAL A 91 7.85 7.76 11.13
C VAL A 91 8.95 8.56 10.42
N ILE A 92 8.68 9.81 10.04
CA ILE A 92 9.60 10.69 9.29
C ILE A 92 10.26 11.68 10.24
#